data_AF-A3KCW2-F1
#
_entry.id   AF-A3KCW2-F1
#
_cell.length_a   1.000
_cell.length_b   1.000
_cell.length_c   1.000
_cell.angle_alpha   90.00
_cell.angle_beta   90.00
_cell.angle_gamma   90.00
#
_symmetry.space_group_name_H-M   'P 1'
#
loop_
_entity.id
_entity.type
_entity.pdbx_description
1 polymer ?
#
loop_
_entity_poly.entity_id
_entity_poly.type
_entity_poly.pdbx_seq_one_letter_code
_entity_poly.pdbx_strand_id
1 'polypeptide(L)'
;MTASPSVVGSRVADDRESQLHAAIDICDPAPLLMSLVHVTGDTGLLDEFGSRLTIGEPGNHYRTGTRPTTPPGQYPDDVVADIRARAHELLTPEMDDRLGVPDPELFGRMAHVATSERVDGEFVPILREQAGFVISERRVPVTATPPADFSVIIIGAGIVGINAAIKLQ
;
A
#
# COMPACT_ATOMS: atom_id res chain seq x y z
N MET A 1 -33.29 -29.07 17.65
CA MET A 1 -32.01 -29.55 17.09
C MET A 1 -31.06 -28.37 17.07
N THR A 2 -30.47 -28.07 18.22
CA THR A 2 -29.55 -26.93 18.43
C THR A 2 -28.14 -27.42 18.12
N ALA A 3 -27.50 -26.87 17.09
CA ALA A 3 -26.11 -27.17 16.79
C ALA A 3 -25.25 -26.78 18.00
N SER A 4 -24.32 -27.66 18.39
CA SER A 4 -23.38 -27.40 19.48
C SER A 4 -22.44 -26.25 19.10
N PRO A 5 -22.15 -25.30 20.01
CA PRO A 5 -21.37 -24.10 19.72
C PRO A 5 -19.96 -24.37 19.18
N SER A 6 -19.36 -25.53 19.45
CA SER A 6 -18.04 -25.90 18.90
C SER A 6 -18.04 -26.17 17.39
N VAL A 7 -19.14 -26.70 16.85
CA VAL A 7 -19.27 -27.04 15.41
C VAL A 7 -19.50 -25.79 14.57
N VAL A 8 -20.16 -24.77 15.14
CA VAL A 8 -20.35 -23.47 14.49
C VAL A 8 -19.02 -22.70 14.44
N GLY A 9 -18.24 -22.74 15.53
CA GLY A 9 -16.91 -22.11 15.57
C GLY A 9 -15.92 -22.71 14.57
N SER A 10 -15.86 -24.05 14.46
CA SER A 10 -14.97 -24.71 13.49
C SER A 10 -15.34 -24.39 12.05
N ARG A 11 -16.64 -24.42 11.71
CA ARG A 11 -17.10 -24.11 10.35
C ARG A 11 -16.80 -22.67 9.93
N VAL A 12 -16.94 -21.70 10.85
CA VAL A 12 -16.61 -20.30 10.56
C VAL A 12 -15.09 -20.12 10.37
N ALA A 13 -14.26 -20.85 11.12
CA ALA A 13 -12.81 -20.84 10.91
C ALA A 13 -12.44 -21.44 9.55
N ASP A 14 -12.99 -22.61 9.20
CA ASP A 14 -12.78 -23.27 7.90
C ASP A 14 -13.23 -22.36 6.73
N ASP A 15 -14.35 -21.65 6.89
CA ASP A 15 -14.86 -20.70 5.91
C ASP A 15 -13.92 -19.47 5.76
N ARG A 16 -13.34 -18.98 6.86
CA ARG A 16 -12.39 -17.85 6.84
C ARG A 16 -11.05 -18.22 6.22
N GLU A 17 -10.53 -19.40 6.54
CA GLU A 17 -9.30 -19.92 5.94
C GLU A 17 -9.47 -20.11 4.43
N SER A 18 -10.60 -20.71 4.02
CA SER A 18 -10.93 -20.86 2.59
C SER A 18 -11.06 -19.52 1.87
N GLN A 19 -11.65 -18.50 2.51
CA GLN A 19 -11.74 -17.14 1.97
C GLN A 19 -10.38 -16.47 1.85
N LEU A 20 -9.49 -16.66 2.84
CA LEU A 20 -8.14 -16.14 2.80
C LEU A 20 -7.35 -16.76 1.64
N HIS A 21 -7.38 -18.09 1.49
CA HIS A 21 -6.70 -18.78 0.39
C HIS A 21 -7.21 -18.30 -0.97
N ALA A 22 -8.54 -18.20 -1.14
CA ALA A 22 -9.14 -17.68 -2.36
C ALA A 22 -8.72 -16.22 -2.64
N ALA A 23 -8.57 -15.39 -1.60
CA ALA A 23 -8.08 -14.02 -1.75
C ALA A 23 -6.61 -13.97 -2.16
N ILE A 24 -5.74 -14.82 -1.59
CA ILE A 24 -4.33 -14.93 -1.97
C ILE A 24 -4.18 -15.27 -3.45
N ASP A 25 -5.00 -16.19 -3.96
CA ASP A 25 -4.91 -16.65 -5.34
C ASP A 25 -5.20 -15.56 -6.38
N ILE A 26 -6.06 -14.59 -6.04
CA ILE A 26 -6.47 -13.50 -6.94
C ILE A 26 -5.82 -12.16 -6.62
N CYS A 27 -5.12 -12.04 -5.49
CA CYS A 27 -4.48 -10.80 -5.08
C CYS A 27 -3.37 -10.40 -6.07
N ASP A 28 -3.21 -9.09 -6.25
CA ASP A 28 -2.05 -8.54 -6.94
C ASP A 28 -0.78 -8.83 -6.11
N PRO A 29 0.28 -9.40 -6.72
CA PRO A 29 1.51 -9.79 -6.02
C PRO A 29 2.18 -8.66 -5.25
N ALA A 30 2.15 -7.41 -5.76
CA ALA A 30 2.82 -6.29 -5.10
C ALA A 30 2.20 -5.95 -3.74
N PRO A 31 0.89 -5.63 -3.63
CA PRO A 31 0.26 -5.40 -2.33
C PRO A 31 0.20 -6.66 -1.46
N LEU A 32 0.16 -7.87 -2.04
CA LEU A 32 0.26 -9.11 -1.27
C LEU A 32 1.62 -9.21 -0.54
N LEU A 33 2.72 -8.93 -1.24
CA LEU A 33 4.05 -8.88 -0.63
C LEU A 33 4.14 -7.79 0.45
N MET A 34 3.57 -6.61 0.22
CA MET A 34 3.55 -5.56 1.24
C MET A 34 2.74 -5.98 2.47
N SER A 35 1.65 -6.71 2.27
CA SER A 35 0.84 -7.27 3.36
C SER A 35 1.63 -8.29 4.17
N LEU A 36 2.38 -9.18 3.50
CA LEU A 36 3.28 -10.14 4.17
C LEU A 36 4.31 -9.43 5.05
N VAL A 37 4.95 -8.39 4.53
CA VAL A 37 5.93 -7.60 5.30
C VAL A 37 5.29 -6.97 6.54
N HIS A 38 4.07 -6.44 6.44
CA HIS A 38 3.37 -5.84 7.59
C HIS A 38 2.99 -6.87 8.66
N VAL A 39 2.31 -7.96 8.27
CA VAL A 39 1.79 -8.94 9.22
C VAL A 39 2.89 -9.82 9.82
N THR A 40 4.01 -10.00 9.14
CA THR A 40 5.16 -10.76 9.68
C THR A 40 6.14 -9.85 10.44
N GLY A 41 6.24 -8.58 10.04
CA GLY A 41 7.33 -7.68 10.43
C GLY A 41 8.66 -7.98 9.74
N ASP A 42 8.70 -8.94 8.81
CA ASP A 42 9.92 -9.37 8.15
C ASP A 42 10.23 -8.51 6.93
N THR A 43 11.12 -7.52 7.13
CA THR A 43 11.60 -6.67 6.03
C THR A 43 12.58 -7.39 5.09
N GLY A 44 13.08 -8.57 5.45
CA GLY A 44 13.95 -9.39 4.60
C GLY A 44 13.24 -9.92 3.35
N LEU A 45 11.90 -10.03 3.39
CA LEU A 45 11.09 -10.36 2.22
C LEU A 45 11.25 -9.33 1.08
N LEU A 46 11.53 -8.06 1.42
CA LEU A 46 11.80 -7.03 0.41
C LEU A 46 13.10 -7.32 -0.34
N ASP A 47 14.13 -7.82 0.34
CA ASP A 47 15.41 -8.14 -0.27
C ASP A 47 15.32 -9.47 -1.04
N GLU A 48 14.65 -10.47 -0.46
CA GLU A 48 14.40 -11.78 -1.08
C GLU A 48 13.71 -11.62 -2.45
N PHE A 49 12.53 -11.00 -2.47
CA PHE A 49 11.75 -10.86 -3.70
C PHE A 49 12.24 -9.71 -4.56
N GLY A 50 12.66 -8.58 -3.96
CA GLY A 50 13.15 -7.41 -4.69
C GLY A 50 14.38 -7.71 -5.55
N SER A 51 15.28 -8.59 -5.09
CA SER A 51 16.46 -9.02 -5.86
C SER A 51 16.12 -9.76 -7.18
N ARG A 52 14.88 -10.23 -7.32
CA ARG A 52 14.36 -10.97 -8.49
C ARG A 52 13.56 -10.08 -9.44
N LEU A 53 13.35 -8.81 -9.09
CA LEU A 53 12.58 -7.87 -9.90
C LEU A 53 13.49 -7.10 -10.86
N THR A 54 12.97 -6.80 -12.05
CA THR A 54 13.60 -5.81 -12.93
C THR A 54 13.08 -4.43 -12.56
N ILE A 55 13.95 -3.60 -12.00
CA ILE A 55 13.61 -2.24 -11.60
C ILE A 55 13.62 -1.32 -12.82
N GLY A 56 12.45 -0.77 -13.15
CA GLY A 56 12.27 0.22 -14.20
C GLY A 56 12.62 1.64 -13.76
N GLU A 57 12.87 2.50 -14.75
CA GLU A 57 12.90 3.94 -14.55
C GLU A 57 11.48 4.51 -14.76
N PRO A 58 10.97 5.35 -13.85
CA PRO A 58 9.64 5.92 -14.00
C PRO A 58 9.55 6.71 -15.30
N GLY A 59 8.51 6.44 -16.09
CA GLY A 59 8.22 7.20 -17.29
C GLY A 59 7.91 8.65 -16.95
N ASN A 60 8.57 9.61 -17.59
CA ASN A 60 8.16 11.01 -17.46
C ASN A 60 7.11 11.34 -18.54
N HIS A 61 6.07 12.11 -18.17
CA HIS A 61 5.06 12.59 -19.11
C HIS A 61 5.66 13.47 -20.25
N TYR A 62 6.94 13.83 -20.16
CA TYR A 62 7.69 14.63 -21.12
C TYR A 62 8.64 13.85 -22.05
N ARG A 63 9.02 12.59 -21.78
CA ARG A 63 9.71 11.75 -22.79
C ARG A 63 8.67 11.16 -23.71
N THR A 64 8.41 11.89 -24.78
CA THR A 64 7.95 11.28 -26.02
C THR A 64 8.96 10.22 -26.45
N GLY A 65 8.58 8.94 -26.40
CA GLY A 65 9.29 7.88 -27.13
C GLY A 65 9.57 6.56 -26.40
N THR A 66 9.49 6.48 -25.08
CA THR A 66 9.71 5.20 -24.38
C THR A 66 8.61 4.97 -23.36
N ARG A 67 7.53 4.32 -23.79
CA ARG A 67 6.57 3.73 -22.86
C ARG A 67 7.25 2.50 -22.28
N PRO A 68 7.31 2.32 -20.95
CA PRO A 68 7.74 1.05 -20.37
C PRO A 68 6.98 -0.09 -21.05
N THR A 69 7.70 -1.13 -21.50
CA THR A 69 7.09 -2.30 -22.15
C THR A 69 6.18 -3.06 -21.19
N THR A 70 6.40 -2.87 -19.89
CA THR A 70 5.68 -3.50 -18.79
C THR A 70 5.09 -2.40 -17.90
N PRO A 71 3.79 -2.45 -17.56
CA PRO A 71 3.20 -1.56 -16.56
C PRO A 71 3.96 -1.63 -15.21
N PRO A 72 4.02 -0.53 -14.44
CA PRO A 72 4.55 -0.55 -13.08
C PRO A 72 3.84 -1.61 -12.22
N GLY A 73 4.56 -2.23 -11.28
CA GLY A 73 4.04 -3.23 -10.35
C GLY A 73 3.83 -4.63 -10.94
N GLN A 74 4.26 -4.88 -12.17
CA GLN A 74 4.20 -6.21 -12.78
C GLN A 74 5.45 -7.02 -12.43
N TYR A 75 5.23 -8.17 -11.79
CA TYR A 75 6.32 -9.07 -11.39
C TYR A 75 6.44 -10.26 -12.35
N PRO A 76 7.63 -10.88 -12.48
CA PRO A 76 7.79 -12.14 -13.21
C PRO A 76 6.90 -13.25 -12.65
N ASP A 77 6.35 -14.12 -13.51
CA ASP A 77 5.39 -15.17 -13.12
C ASP A 77 5.92 -16.11 -12.01
N ASP A 78 7.21 -16.42 -12.03
CA ASP A 78 7.86 -17.25 -11.00
C ASP A 78 7.91 -16.53 -9.65
N VAL A 79 8.16 -15.22 -9.64
CA VAL A 79 8.13 -14.39 -8.44
C VAL A 79 6.71 -14.30 -7.88
N VAL A 80 5.71 -14.14 -8.75
CA VAL A 80 4.30 -14.13 -8.36
C VAL A 80 3.89 -15.45 -7.71
N ALA A 81 4.27 -16.58 -8.31
CA ALA A 81 3.99 -17.91 -7.78
C ALA A 81 4.61 -18.10 -6.39
N ASP A 82 5.86 -17.70 -6.21
CA ASP A 82 6.56 -17.84 -4.93
C ASP A 82 6.00 -16.92 -3.84
N ILE A 83 5.60 -15.68 -4.17
CA ILE A 83 4.94 -14.78 -3.22
C ILE A 83 3.62 -15.40 -2.74
N ARG A 84 2.82 -15.96 -3.65
CA ARG A 84 1.56 -16.64 -3.29
C ARG A 84 1.81 -17.89 -2.46
N ALA A 85 2.80 -18.70 -2.81
CA ALA A 85 3.18 -19.87 -2.02
C ALA A 85 3.58 -19.47 -0.60
N ARG A 86 4.41 -18.42 -0.46
CA ARG A 86 4.80 -17.87 0.84
C ARG A 86 3.60 -17.29 1.60
N ALA A 87 2.65 -16.67 0.90
CA ALA A 87 1.43 -16.16 1.53
C ALA A 87 0.53 -17.28 2.06
N HIS A 88 0.33 -18.35 1.30
CA HIS A 88 -0.40 -19.53 1.77
C HIS A 88 0.28 -20.22 2.96
N GLU A 89 1.62 -20.17 3.03
CA GLU A 89 2.38 -20.71 4.16
C GLU A 89 2.27 -19.85 5.41
N LEU A 90 2.35 -18.52 5.26
CA LEU A 90 2.52 -17.60 6.38
C LEU A 90 1.23 -16.96 6.87
N LEU A 91 0.26 -16.68 5.99
CA LEU A 91 -0.93 -15.92 6.37
C LEU A 91 -1.96 -16.83 7.03
N THR A 92 -2.43 -16.41 8.21
CA THR A 92 -3.61 -17.00 8.86
C THR A 92 -4.67 -15.92 9.10
N PRO A 93 -5.97 -16.29 9.22
CA PRO A 93 -7.04 -15.32 9.42
C PRO A 93 -6.95 -14.50 10.72
N GLU A 94 -6.14 -14.94 11.69
CA GLU A 94 -5.95 -14.33 13.01
C GLU A 94 -4.72 -13.41 13.09
N MET A 95 -3.95 -13.28 12.00
CA MET A 95 -2.78 -12.42 12.01
C MET A 95 -3.16 -10.94 12.08
N ASP A 96 -2.44 -10.21 12.92
CA ASP A 96 -2.50 -8.76 13.02
C ASP A 96 -1.24 -8.13 12.41
N ASP A 97 -1.33 -6.84 12.08
CA ASP A 97 -0.18 -6.03 11.65
C ASP A 97 0.88 -5.93 12.76
N ARG A 98 2.10 -6.37 12.45
CA ARG A 98 3.26 -6.33 13.36
C ARG A 98 4.18 -5.15 13.08
N LEU A 99 4.18 -4.63 11.87
CA LEU A 99 5.05 -3.53 11.45
C LEU A 99 4.46 -2.17 11.82
N GLY A 100 3.14 -2.01 11.71
CA GLY A 100 2.49 -0.71 11.85
C GLY A 100 2.81 0.22 10.68
N VAL A 101 2.81 1.53 10.94
CA VAL A 101 3.14 2.54 9.93
C VAL A 101 4.65 2.57 9.71
N PRO A 102 5.16 2.25 8.51
CA PRO A 102 6.59 2.32 8.24
C PRO A 102 7.11 3.76 8.29
N ASP A 103 8.35 3.91 8.75
CA ASP A 103 9.08 5.15 8.63
C ASP A 103 9.35 5.50 7.14
N PRO A 104 9.76 6.73 6.82
CA PRO A 104 9.97 7.14 5.43
C PRO A 104 11.01 6.29 4.67
N GLU A 105 12.04 5.79 5.34
CA GLU A 105 13.11 5.02 4.69
C GLU A 105 12.61 3.63 4.31
N LEU A 106 11.97 2.93 5.25
CA LEU A 106 11.37 1.63 5.00
C LEU A 106 10.24 1.74 3.97
N PHE A 107 9.38 2.75 4.08
CA PHE A 107 8.33 2.98 3.10
C PHE A 107 8.92 3.20 1.69
N GLY A 108 10.03 3.93 1.57
CA GLY A 108 10.74 4.10 0.30
C GLY A 108 11.19 2.76 -0.31
N ARG A 109 11.79 1.88 0.50
CA ARG A 109 12.16 0.52 0.07
C ARG A 109 10.94 -0.30 -0.36
N MET A 110 9.86 -0.23 0.41
CA MET A 110 8.60 -0.91 0.10
C MET A 110 8.01 -0.41 -1.22
N ALA A 111 7.93 0.91 -1.41
CA ALA A 111 7.44 1.53 -2.63
C ALA A 111 8.27 1.12 -3.84
N HIS A 112 9.60 1.11 -3.71
CA HIS A 112 10.52 0.69 -4.77
C HIS A 112 10.25 -0.74 -5.26
N VAL A 113 10.09 -1.67 -4.32
CA VAL A 113 9.77 -3.07 -4.62
C VAL A 113 8.36 -3.18 -5.21
N ALA A 114 7.36 -2.59 -4.53
CA ALA A 114 5.95 -2.66 -4.91
C ALA A 114 5.67 -2.11 -6.32
N THR A 115 6.37 -1.05 -6.74
CA THR A 115 6.21 -0.50 -8.09
C THR A 115 7.12 -1.19 -9.11
N SER A 116 8.12 -1.96 -8.67
CA SER A 116 9.23 -2.41 -9.52
C SER A 116 9.87 -1.25 -10.29
N GLU A 117 9.91 -0.07 -9.68
CA GLU A 117 10.46 1.15 -10.29
C GLU A 117 11.30 1.93 -9.29
N ARG A 118 12.25 2.71 -9.80
CA ARG A 118 12.98 3.68 -8.97
C ARG A 118 12.00 4.71 -8.39
N VAL A 119 11.99 4.83 -7.06
CA VAL A 119 11.20 5.82 -6.32
C VAL A 119 12.17 6.78 -5.64
N ASP A 120 12.21 8.03 -6.11
CA ASP A 120 13.02 9.05 -5.45
C ASP A 120 12.42 9.46 -4.10
N GLY A 121 13.30 9.83 -3.17
CA GLY A 121 12.92 10.27 -1.83
C GLY A 121 11.96 11.47 -1.82
N GLU A 122 11.94 12.29 -2.89
CA GLU A 122 10.99 13.40 -3.00
C GLU A 122 9.53 12.95 -3.12
N PHE A 123 9.29 11.75 -3.66
CA PHE A 123 7.96 11.17 -3.83
C PHE A 123 7.47 10.42 -2.60
N VAL A 124 8.37 10.01 -1.69
CA VAL A 124 8.01 9.25 -0.49
C VAL A 124 6.89 9.92 0.32
N PRO A 125 6.92 11.23 0.62
CA PRO A 125 5.86 11.83 1.43
C PRO A 125 4.49 11.80 0.74
N ILE A 126 4.42 12.11 -0.57
CA ILE A 126 3.14 12.07 -1.30
C ILE A 126 2.61 10.64 -1.44
N LEU A 127 3.49 9.66 -1.64
CA LEU A 127 3.11 8.25 -1.70
C LEU A 127 2.60 7.74 -0.35
N ARG A 128 3.22 8.15 0.77
CA ARG A 128 2.73 7.83 2.12
C ARG A 128 1.35 8.42 2.37
N GLU A 129 1.09 9.63 1.87
CA GLU A 129 -0.23 10.25 1.92
C GLU A 129 -1.25 9.49 1.07
N GLN A 130 -0.90 9.17 -0.18
CA GLN A 130 -1.79 8.47 -1.11
C GLN A 130 -2.09 7.03 -0.69
N ALA A 131 -1.13 6.36 -0.04
CA ALA A 131 -1.30 5.03 0.53
C ALA A 131 -2.09 5.04 1.85
N GLY A 132 -2.45 6.22 2.38
CA GLY A 132 -3.28 6.35 3.58
C GLY A 132 -2.53 6.19 4.91
N PHE A 133 -1.20 6.09 4.90
CA PHE A 133 -0.39 6.04 6.13
C PHE A 133 -0.33 7.40 6.84
N VAL A 134 -0.52 8.49 6.10
CA VAL A 134 -0.55 9.86 6.64
C VAL A 134 -1.69 10.63 5.97
N ILE A 135 -2.56 11.27 6.73
CA ILE A 135 -3.73 11.97 6.15
C ILE A 135 -3.33 13.33 5.54
N SER A 136 -2.34 14.00 6.13
CA SER A 136 -1.85 15.32 5.69
C SER A 136 -0.57 15.69 6.44
N GLU A 137 0.55 15.83 5.73
CA GLU A 137 1.80 16.35 6.30
C GLU A 137 2.00 17.82 5.91
N ARG A 138 1.92 18.73 6.89
CA ARG A 138 2.18 20.15 6.63
C ARG A 138 3.67 20.38 6.44
N ARG A 139 4.09 20.70 5.21
CA ARG A 139 5.48 21.10 4.92
C ARG A 139 5.80 22.55 5.29
N VAL A 140 4.77 23.40 5.42
CA VAL A 140 4.92 24.79 5.83
C VAL A 140 4.34 24.95 7.24
N PRO A 141 5.11 25.51 8.20
CA PRO A 141 4.60 25.80 9.54
C PRO A 141 3.37 26.71 9.47
N VAL A 142 2.36 26.43 10.29
CA VAL A 142 1.26 27.36 10.51
C VAL A 142 1.75 28.45 11.44
N THR A 143 2.04 29.62 10.89
CA THR A 143 2.59 30.76 11.65
C THR A 143 1.52 31.73 12.15
N ALA A 144 0.28 31.55 11.73
CA ALA A 144 -0.84 32.42 12.09
C ALA A 144 -2.15 31.63 12.09
N THR A 145 -3.02 31.97 13.04
CA THR A 145 -4.41 31.50 13.07
C THR A 145 -5.29 32.61 12.47
N PRO A 146 -6.12 32.31 11.46
CA PRO A 146 -7.07 33.28 10.94
C PRO A 146 -8.04 33.77 12.03
N PRO A 147 -8.50 35.03 11.98
CA PRO A 147 -9.59 35.51 12.83
C PRO A 147 -10.88 34.68 12.67
N ALA A 148 -11.73 34.67 13.70
CA ALA A 148 -12.98 33.87 13.70
C ALA A 148 -14.00 34.31 12.63
N ASP A 149 -13.91 35.55 12.15
CA ASP A 149 -14.74 36.14 11.09
C ASP A 149 -14.07 36.07 9.71
N PHE A 150 -12.93 35.38 9.58
CA PHE A 150 -12.26 35.18 8.30
C PHE A 150 -13.11 34.32 7.37
N SER A 151 -13.46 34.86 6.21
CA SER A 151 -14.26 34.19 5.20
C SER A 151 -13.44 33.97 3.93
N VAL A 152 -13.59 32.79 3.33
CA VAL A 152 -12.91 32.40 2.09
C VAL A 152 -13.94 32.02 1.04
N ILE A 153 -13.79 32.58 -0.17
CA ILE A 153 -14.51 32.13 -1.36
C ILE A 153 -13.53 31.33 -2.22
N ILE A 154 -13.90 30.10 -2.57
CA ILE A 154 -13.10 29.22 -3.42
C ILE A 154 -13.69 29.23 -4.83
N ILE A 155 -12.88 29.64 -5.82
CA ILE A 155 -13.30 29.66 -7.22
C ILE A 155 -12.86 28.35 -7.88
N GLY A 156 -13.84 27.49 -8.15
CA GLY A 156 -13.65 26.18 -8.80
C GLY A 156 -13.84 25.01 -7.82
N ALA A 157 -14.70 24.07 -8.19
CA ALA A 157 -15.06 22.89 -7.40
C ALA A 157 -14.38 21.59 -7.88
N GLY A 158 -13.16 21.71 -8.45
CA GLY A 158 -12.31 20.56 -8.75
C GLY A 158 -11.63 20.00 -7.50
N ILE A 159 -10.84 18.93 -7.65
CA ILE A 159 -10.16 18.26 -6.53
C ILE A 159 -9.32 19.20 -5.66
N VAL A 160 -8.68 20.20 -6.27
CA VAL A 160 -7.91 21.25 -5.57
C VAL A 160 -8.82 22.16 -4.75
N GLY A 161 -9.95 22.60 -5.31
CA GLY A 161 -10.91 23.47 -4.63
C GLY A 161 -11.59 22.78 -3.45
N ILE A 162 -11.93 21.50 -3.61
CA ILE A 162 -12.49 20.68 -2.52
C ILE A 162 -11.45 20.46 -1.41
N ASN A 163 -10.20 20.15 -1.75
CA ASN A 163 -9.13 19.98 -0.76
C ASN A 163 -8.89 21.28 0.02
N ALA A 164 -8.89 22.44 -0.66
CA ALA A 164 -8.80 23.75 -0.02
C ALA A 164 -9.98 23.99 0.94
N ALA A 165 -11.22 23.68 0.54
CA ALA A 165 -12.40 23.82 1.38
C ALA A 165 -12.30 23.01 2.67
N ILE A 166 -11.87 21.74 2.57
CA ILE A 166 -11.70 20.85 3.73
C ILE A 166 -10.62 21.37 4.68
N LYS A 167 -9.50 21.86 4.16
CA LYS A 167 -8.37 22.36 4.97
C LYS A 167 -8.60 23.74 5.61
N LEU A 168 -9.65 24.45 5.19
CA LEU A 168 -10.05 25.75 5.72
C LEU A 168 -11.18 25.67 6.75
N GLN A 169 -11.81 24.49 6.92
CA GLN A 169 -12.67 24.17 8.06
C GLN A 169 -11.83 23.85 9.30
#